data_AF-X1RRL7-F1
#
_entry.id   AF-X1RRL7-F1
#
_cell.length_a   1.000
_cell.length_b   1.000
_cell.length_c   1.000
_cell.angle_alpha   90.00
_cell.angle_beta   90.00
_cell.angle_gamma   90.00
#
_symmetry.space_group_name_H-M   'P 1'
#
loop_
_entity.id
_entity.type
_entity.pdbx_description
1 polymer ?
#
loop_
_entity_poly.entity_id
_entity_poly.type
_entity_poly.pdbx_seq_one_letter_code
_entity_poly.pdbx_strand_id
1 'polypeptide(L)'
;GTVFYKMKVKPPSLDKIREIFIFTRESFPKIPILVGCARPGGAMEKQIDITAIMSGFNGIAYPSEVAIAFSKKIGLHLRFSEYCCSFLFQLM
;
A
#
# COMPACT_ATOMS: atom_id res chain seq x y z
N GLY A 1 9.33 -10.50 21.65
CA GLY A 1 8.54 -10.94 20.48
C GLY A 1 7.08 -11.14 20.89
N THR A 2 6.15 -10.80 20.02
CA THR A 2 4.69 -10.96 20.24
C THR A 2 4.28 -12.44 20.22
N VAL A 3 3.04 -12.75 20.62
CA VAL A 3 2.47 -14.10 20.48
C VAL A 3 2.52 -14.58 19.02
N PHE A 4 2.24 -13.68 18.06
CA PHE A 4 2.34 -13.97 16.63
C PHE A 4 3.76 -14.33 16.19
N TYR A 5 4.79 -13.68 16.77
CA TYR A 5 6.19 -14.02 16.51
C TYR A 5 6.51 -15.44 16.99
N LYS A 6 6.06 -15.81 18.21
CA LYS A 6 6.27 -17.16 18.75
C LYS A 6 5.55 -18.23 17.92
N MET A 7 4.36 -17.90 17.41
CA MET A 7 3.58 -18.77 16.54
C MET A 7 4.09 -18.80 15.08
N LYS A 8 5.13 -18.02 14.75
CA LYS A 8 5.68 -17.90 13.39
C LYS A 8 4.59 -17.61 12.35
N VAL A 9 3.65 -16.71 12.68
CA VAL A 9 2.57 -16.33 11.78
C VAL A 9 3.16 -15.77 10.49
N LYS A 10 2.73 -16.35 9.37
CA LYS A 10 3.12 -15.90 8.03
C LYS A 10 2.22 -14.76 7.59
N PRO A 11 2.73 -13.84 6.75
CA PRO A 11 1.86 -12.86 6.10
C PRO A 11 0.81 -13.58 5.22
N PRO A 12 -0.35 -12.94 5.00
CA PRO A 12 -1.35 -13.46 4.07
C PRO A 12 -0.77 -13.57 2.65
N SER A 13 -1.37 -14.40 1.80
CA SER A 13 -0.99 -14.46 0.38
C SER A 13 -1.26 -13.12 -0.32
N LEU A 14 -0.56 -12.88 -1.43
CA LEU A 14 -0.78 -11.67 -2.23
C LEU A 14 -2.21 -11.59 -2.76
N ASP A 15 -2.82 -12.72 -3.14
CA ASP A 15 -4.22 -12.77 -3.58
C ASP A 15 -5.17 -12.32 -2.48
N LYS A 16 -4.92 -12.73 -1.23
CA LYS A 16 -5.75 -12.31 -0.10
C LYS A 16 -5.60 -10.81 0.19
N ILE A 17 -4.39 -10.27 0.04
CA ILE A 17 -4.15 -8.83 0.14
C ILE A 17 -4.89 -8.09 -0.98
N ARG A 18 -4.84 -8.60 -2.21
CA ARG A 18 -5.55 -8.02 -3.37
C ARG A 18 -7.06 -8.00 -3.16
N GLU A 19 -7.65 -9.08 -2.66
CA GLU A 19 -9.08 -9.13 -2.31
C GLU A 19 -9.44 -8.01 -1.33
N ILE A 20 -8.64 -7.82 -0.27
CA ILE A 20 -8.87 -6.76 0.72
C ILE A 20 -8.75 -5.38 0.06
N PHE A 21 -7.77 -5.17 -0.83
CA PHE A 21 -7.59 -3.88 -1.50
C PHE A 21 -8.75 -3.54 -2.42
N ILE A 22 -9.20 -4.48 -3.26
CA ILE A 22 -10.36 -4.29 -4.13
C ILE A 22 -11.60 -3.98 -3.28
N PHE A 23 -11.86 -4.80 -2.27
CA PHE A 23 -12.98 -4.59 -1.35
C PHE A 23 -12.92 -3.20 -0.69
N THR A 24 -11.74 -2.76 -0.25
CA THR A 24 -11.56 -1.46 0.40
C THR A 24 -11.84 -0.32 -0.59
N ARG A 25 -11.32 -0.42 -1.82
CA ARG A 25 -11.55 0.59 -2.86
C ARG A 25 -13.03 0.70 -3.21
N GLU A 26 -13.71 -0.43 -3.39
CA GLU A 26 -15.14 -0.51 -3.71
C GLU A 26 -16.03 0.00 -2.57
N SER A 27 -15.65 -0.29 -1.32
CA SER A 27 -16.41 0.14 -0.13
C SER A 27 -16.29 1.64 0.11
N PHE A 28 -15.17 2.26 -0.27
CA PHE A 28 -14.89 3.65 0.06
C PHE A 28 -14.58 4.51 -1.16
N PRO A 29 -15.37 4.50 -2.26
CA PRO A 29 -14.96 4.96 -3.60
C PRO A 29 -14.50 6.43 -3.69
N LYS A 30 -14.87 7.27 -2.72
CA LYS A 30 -14.52 8.70 -2.67
C LYS A 30 -13.50 9.06 -1.58
N ILE A 31 -13.14 8.11 -0.73
CA ILE A 31 -12.19 8.34 0.37
C ILE A 31 -10.78 8.03 -0.16
N PRO A 32 -9.78 8.89 0.09
CA PRO A 32 -8.39 8.57 -0.19
C PRO A 32 -7.91 7.38 0.65
N ILE A 33 -7.29 6.39 0.02
CA ILE A 33 -6.78 5.18 0.70
C ILE A 33 -5.27 5.08 0.53
N LEU A 34 -4.57 4.72 1.61
CA LEU A 34 -3.11 4.63 1.68
C LEU A 34 -2.66 3.25 2.12
N VAL A 35 -1.52 2.79 1.59
CA VAL A 35 -0.76 1.70 2.21
C VAL A 35 0.17 2.29 3.27
N GLY A 36 0.03 1.83 4.51
CA GLY A 36 0.88 2.24 5.63
C GLY A 36 2.31 1.70 5.55
N CYS A 37 3.18 2.15 6.46
CA CYS A 37 4.60 1.77 6.49
C CYS A 37 4.83 0.30 6.91
N ALA A 38 3.94 -0.27 7.72
CA ALA A 38 4.10 -1.63 8.23
C ALA A 38 3.65 -2.68 7.20
N ARG A 39 4.61 -3.28 6.49
CA ARG A 39 4.39 -4.44 5.59
C ARG A 39 5.66 -5.28 5.45
N PRO A 40 5.57 -6.54 4.98
CA PRO A 40 6.75 -7.37 4.74
C PRO A 40 7.68 -6.71 3.71
N GLY A 41 8.97 -6.60 4.03
CA GLY A 41 9.96 -6.01 3.14
C GLY A 41 10.36 -6.92 1.96
N GLY A 42 11.12 -6.36 1.02
CA GLY A 42 11.78 -7.13 -0.03
C GLY A 42 10.87 -7.41 -1.24
N ALA A 43 10.81 -8.66 -1.70
CA ALA A 43 10.05 -9.00 -2.90
C ALA A 43 8.53 -8.79 -2.71
N MET A 44 8.02 -9.14 -1.54
CA MET A 44 6.59 -9.03 -1.24
C MET A 44 6.15 -7.57 -1.12
N GLU A 45 6.99 -6.69 -0.58
CA GLU A 45 6.75 -5.24 -0.53
C GLU A 45 6.44 -4.67 -1.92
N LYS A 46 7.29 -4.99 -2.91
CA LYS A 46 7.14 -4.55 -4.30
C LYS A 46 5.82 -5.05 -4.90
N GLN A 47 5.47 -6.30 -4.62
CA GLN A 47 4.22 -6.90 -5.09
C GLN A 47 2.99 -6.23 -4.46
N ILE A 48 3.05 -5.95 -3.15
CA ILE A 48 1.98 -5.24 -2.43
C ILE A 48 1.80 -3.83 -2.99
N ASP A 49 2.89 -3.08 -3.17
CA ASP A 49 2.84 -1.71 -3.67
C ASP A 49 2.21 -1.64 -5.07
N ILE A 50 2.63 -2.53 -5.99
CA ILE A 50 2.06 -2.60 -7.34
C ILE A 50 0.58 -2.99 -7.28
N THR A 51 0.22 -3.93 -6.40
CA THR A 51 -1.18 -4.35 -6.21
C THR A 51 -2.02 -3.19 -5.69
N ALA A 52 -1.51 -2.37 -4.78
CA ALA A 52 -2.20 -1.18 -4.28
C ALA A 52 -2.48 -0.16 -5.39
N ILE A 53 -1.46 0.15 -6.20
CA ILE A 53 -1.59 1.07 -7.35
C ILE A 53 -2.67 0.56 -8.31
N MET A 54 -2.59 -0.70 -8.71
CA MET A 54 -3.56 -1.34 -9.60
C MET A 54 -4.98 -1.41 -9.01
N SER A 55 -5.09 -1.40 -7.68
CA SER A 55 -6.38 -1.40 -6.96
C SER A 55 -6.94 0.01 -6.71
N GLY A 56 -6.29 1.06 -7.24
CA GLY A 56 -6.78 2.43 -7.12
C GLY A 56 -6.55 3.08 -5.75
N PHE A 57 -5.52 2.63 -5.02
CA PHE A 57 -5.07 3.32 -3.80
C PHE A 57 -4.36 4.63 -4.18
N ASN A 58 -4.48 5.63 -3.31
CA ASN A 58 -4.09 7.01 -3.58
C ASN A 58 -2.68 7.36 -3.08
N GLY A 59 -2.07 6.49 -2.27
CA GLY A 59 -0.68 6.66 -1.85
C GLY A 59 -0.11 5.47 -1.12
N ILE A 60 1.21 5.50 -0.94
CA ILE A 60 1.99 4.44 -0.30
C ILE A 60 3.06 5.12 0.55
N ALA A 61 3.12 4.77 1.84
CA ALA A 61 4.18 5.21 2.73
C ALA A 61 5.48 4.45 2.41
N TYR A 62 6.58 5.18 2.21
CA TYR A 62 7.87 4.63 1.79
C TYR A 62 7.71 3.67 0.58
N PRO A 63 7.30 4.18 -0.59
CA PRO A 63 7.05 3.33 -1.75
C PRO A 63 8.36 2.73 -2.27
N SER A 64 8.30 1.48 -2.72
CA SER A 64 9.43 0.86 -3.42
C SER A 64 9.75 1.59 -4.73
N GLU A 65 11.01 1.57 -5.15
CA GLU A 65 11.44 2.16 -6.43
C GLU A 65 10.66 1.58 -7.63
N VAL A 66 10.30 0.30 -7.54
CA VAL A 66 9.47 -0.40 -8.54
C VAL A 66 8.09 0.24 -8.63
N ALA A 67 7.47 0.60 -7.51
CA ALA A 67 6.19 1.28 -7.47
C ALA A 67 6.26 2.68 -8.08
N ILE A 68 7.33 3.43 -7.80
CA ILE A 68 7.59 4.75 -8.39
C ILE A 68 7.72 4.64 -9.91
N ALA A 69 8.55 3.72 -10.40
CA ALA A 69 8.78 3.50 -11.82
C ALA A 69 7.50 3.05 -12.54
N PHE A 70 6.75 2.12 -11.94
CA PHE A 70 5.49 1.63 -12.48
C PHE A 70 4.44 2.74 -12.58
N SER A 71 4.28 3.55 -11.53
CA SER A 71 3.32 4.66 -11.51
C SER A 71 3.59 5.65 -12.65
N LYS A 72 4.87 6.01 -12.87
CA LYS A 72 5.27 6.85 -14.01
C LYS A 72 4.95 6.19 -15.35
N LYS A 73 5.24 4.89 -15.48
CA LYS A 73 4.99 4.12 -16.72
C LYS A 73 3.51 4.11 -17.11
N ILE A 74 2.60 4.06 -16.15
CA ILE A 74 1.14 4.06 -16.42
C ILE A 74 0.53 5.47 -16.45
N GLY A 75 1.36 6.53 -16.42
CA GLY A 75 0.91 7.92 -16.59
C GLY A 75 0.41 8.59 -15.30
N LEU A 76 0.70 8.06 -14.12
CA LEU A 76 0.33 8.72 -12.86
C LEU A 76 1.26 9.90 -12.53
N HIS A 77 0.67 10.99 -12.04
CA HIS A 77 1.39 12.12 -11.49
C HIS A 77 1.73 11.87 -10.02
N LEU A 78 3.02 11.71 -9.73
CA LEU A 78 3.50 11.48 -8.38
C LEU A 78 3.66 12.78 -7.59
N ARG A 79 3.23 12.76 -6.33
CA ARG A 79 3.53 13.79 -5.33
C ARG A 79 4.15 13.13 -4.12
N PHE A 80 5.23 13.74 -3.61
CA PHE A 80 5.90 13.29 -2.41
C PHE A 80 5.57 14.24 -1.26
N SER A 81 5.44 13.68 -0.07
CA SER A 81 5.18 14.43 1.15
C SER A 81 6.02 13.82 2.27
N GLU A 82 6.52 14.67 3.16
CA GLU A 82 7.28 14.28 4.35
C GLU A 82 6.37 14.06 5.57
N TYR A 83 5.05 14.27 5.42
CA TYR A 83 4.11 14.01 6.51
C TYR A 83 3.95 12.51 6.77
N CYS A 84 3.72 12.16 8.03
CA CYS A 84 3.32 10.81 8.40
C CYS A 84 2.02 10.44 7.65
N CYS A 85 1.94 9.19 7.19
CA CYS A 85 0.81 8.68 6.41
C CYS A 85 -0.57 8.90 7.08
N SER A 86 -0.61 8.99 8.41
CA SER A 86 -1.83 9.29 9.17
C SER A 86 -2.35 10.73 9.00
N PHE A 87 -1.52 11.67 8.57
CA PHE A 87 -1.87 13.09 8.45
C PHE A 87 -2.03 13.57 7.00
N LEU A 88 -1.72 12.72 6.01
CA LEU A 88 -1.58 13.13 4.60
C LEU A 88 -2.85 13.79 4.03
N PHE A 89 -4.02 13.30 4.42
CA PHE A 89 -5.32 13.78 3.92
C PHE A 89 -6.13 14.57 4.97
N GLN A 90 -5.56 14.84 6.15
CA GLN A 90 -6.23 15.63 7.18
C GLN A 90 -6.05 17.15 6.97
N LEU A 91 -5.12 17.53 6.10
CA LEU A 91 -4.79 18.92 5.77
C LEU A 91 -5.30 19.33 4.36
N MET A 92 -6.11 18.48 3.72
CA MET A 92 -6.77 18.73 2.43
C MET A 92 -8.24 19.04 2.64
#